data_AF-A0A387HGM0-F1
#
_entry.id   AF-A0A387HGM0-F1
#
_cell.length_a   1.000
_cell.length_b   1.000
_cell.length_c   1.000
_cell.angle_alpha   90.00
_cell.angle_beta   90.00
_cell.angle_gamma   90.00
#
_symmetry.space_group_name_H-M   'P 1'
#
loop_
_entity.id
_entity.type
_entity.pdbx_description
1 polymer ?
#
loop_
_entity_poly.entity_id
_entity_poly.type
_entity_poly.pdbx_seq_one_letter_code
_entity_poly.pdbx_strand_id
1 'polypeptide(L)'
;MPSSNGDVLGVKYGSLELAAADIRKQADKLNEDLDEIRALVARAAQNWEGQAHEAYATKQRDWNNTASSVHTSLMQIAQAVAEAGPTYRAGDHKAAGYFQ
;
A
#
# COMPACT_ATOMS: atom_id res chain seq x y z
N MET A 1 -32.25 -19.33 -18.60
CA MET A 1 -31.44 -18.16 -18.22
C MET A 1 -30.03 -18.63 -17.91
N PRO A 2 -28.98 -18.11 -18.56
CA PRO A 2 -27.63 -18.23 -18.04
C PRO A 2 -27.04 -16.84 -17.80
N SER A 3 -27.01 -16.41 -16.54
CA SER A 3 -26.37 -15.16 -16.11
C SER A 3 -25.50 -15.37 -14.86
N SER A 4 -24.86 -16.54 -14.72
CA SER A 4 -24.01 -16.79 -13.54
C SER A 4 -22.57 -16.33 -13.73
N ASN A 5 -22.00 -16.41 -14.94
CA ASN A 5 -20.57 -16.12 -15.12
C ASN A 5 -20.26 -14.61 -15.10
N GLY A 6 -21.10 -13.79 -15.74
CA GLY A 6 -20.91 -12.33 -15.75
C GLY A 6 -21.09 -11.69 -14.37
N ASP A 7 -22.02 -12.21 -13.58
CA ASP A 7 -22.31 -11.73 -12.22
C ASP A 7 -21.20 -12.09 -11.23
N VAL A 8 -20.72 -13.34 -11.25
CA VAL A 8 -19.58 -13.79 -10.42
C VAL A 8 -18.29 -13.04 -10.77
N LEU A 9 -18.05 -12.75 -12.04
CA LEU A 9 -16.91 -11.95 -12.47
C LEU A 9 -17.04 -10.50 -11.96
N GLY A 10 -18.20 -9.86 -12.14
CA GLY A 10 -18.46 -8.50 -11.65
C GLY A 10 -18.27 -8.34 -10.14
N VAL A 11 -18.80 -9.27 -9.34
CA VAL A 11 -18.64 -9.29 -7.88
C VAL A 11 -17.16 -9.42 -7.47
N LYS A 12 -16.41 -10.31 -8.14
CA LYS A 12 -14.98 -10.47 -7.86
C LYS A 12 -14.18 -9.21 -8.17
N TYR A 13 -14.46 -8.52 -9.28
CA TYR A 13 -13.78 -7.27 -9.62
C TYR A 13 -14.10 -6.15 -8.61
N GLY A 14 -15.38 -5.96 -8.27
CA GLY A 14 -15.78 -4.99 -7.25
C GLY A 14 -15.07 -5.26 -5.91
N SER A 15 -14.92 -6.53 -5.53
CA SER A 15 -14.19 -6.90 -4.31
C SER A 15 -12.69 -6.60 -4.39
N LEU A 16 -12.07 -6.70 -5.57
CA LEU A 16 -10.65 -6.42 -5.78
C LEU A 16 -10.35 -4.92 -5.77
N GLU A 17 -11.22 -4.11 -6.38
CA GLU A 17 -11.13 -2.65 -6.35
C GLU A 17 -11.31 -2.10 -4.93
N LEU A 18 -12.27 -2.65 -4.18
CA LEU A 18 -12.46 -2.33 -2.76
C LEU A 18 -11.23 -2.70 -1.94
N ALA A 19 -10.67 -3.91 -2.13
CA ALA A 19 -9.45 -4.32 -1.44
C ALA A 19 -8.26 -3.40 -1.76
N ALA A 20 -8.07 -3.01 -3.02
CA ALA A 20 -7.02 -2.06 -3.40
C ALA A 20 -7.22 -0.67 -2.76
N ALA A 21 -8.47 -0.20 -2.67
CA ALA A 21 -8.80 1.06 -1.99
C ALA A 21 -8.53 1.00 -0.49
N ASP A 22 -8.89 -0.12 0.17
CA ASP A 22 -8.63 -0.34 1.58
C ASP A 22 -7.13 -0.38 1.88
N ILE A 23 -6.33 -1.06 1.05
CA ILE A 23 -4.87 -1.11 1.20
C ILE A 23 -4.27 0.29 1.08
N ARG A 24 -4.72 1.11 0.11
CA ARG A 24 -4.26 2.51 -0.02
C ARG A 24 -4.58 3.30 1.24
N LYS A 25 -5.81 3.22 1.73
CA LYS A 25 -6.23 3.91 2.96
C LYS A 25 -5.40 3.47 4.18
N GLN A 26 -5.08 2.19 4.28
CA GLN A 26 -4.25 1.65 5.37
C GLN A 26 -2.78 2.08 5.22
N ALA A 27 -2.28 2.21 3.99
CA ALA A 27 -0.95 2.74 3.72
C ALA A 27 -0.82 4.22 4.11
N ASP A 28 -1.82 5.03 3.76
CA ASP A 28 -1.88 6.45 4.15
C ASP A 28 -1.93 6.59 5.67
N LYS A 29 -2.80 5.83 6.34
CA LYS A 29 -2.90 5.83 7.80
C LYS A 29 -1.58 5.41 8.47
N LEU A 30 -0.91 4.39 7.95
CA LEU A 30 0.37 3.97 8.50
C LEU A 30 1.43 5.07 8.35
N ASN A 31 1.41 5.80 7.25
CA ASN A 31 2.33 6.93 7.04
C ASN A 31 2.07 8.06 8.04
N GLU A 32 0.80 8.39 8.30
CA GLU A 32 0.41 9.34 9.35
C GLU A 32 0.88 8.89 10.75
N ASP A 33 0.63 7.62 11.12
CA ASP A 33 1.04 7.06 12.40
C ASP A 33 2.59 7.08 12.55
N LEU A 34 3.34 6.81 11.49
CA LEU A 34 4.81 6.88 11.47
C LEU A 34 5.34 8.32 11.62
N ASP A 35 4.69 9.29 11.00
CA ASP A 35 5.03 10.71 11.14
C ASP A 35 4.72 11.23 12.55
N GLU A 36 3.65 10.76 13.18
CA GLU A 36 3.32 11.09 14.57
C GLU A 36 4.39 10.54 15.53
N ILE A 37 4.76 9.27 15.40
CA ILE A 37 5.82 8.66 16.21
C ILE A 37 7.13 9.44 16.04
N ARG A 38 7.49 9.78 14.80
CA ARG A 38 8.67 10.61 14.51
C ARG A 38 8.63 11.94 15.26
N ALA A 39 7.49 12.64 15.25
CA ALA A 39 7.34 13.92 15.91
C ALA A 39 7.49 13.79 17.44
N LEU A 40 6.93 12.72 18.02
CA LEU A 40 7.06 12.43 19.46
C LEU A 40 8.51 12.16 19.86
N VAL A 41 9.22 11.34 19.08
CA VAL A 41 10.64 11.04 19.33
C VAL A 41 11.48 12.31 19.19
N ALA A 42 11.20 13.16 18.19
CA ALA A 42 11.90 14.43 18.02
C ALA A 42 11.74 15.37 19.21
N ARG A 43 10.54 15.45 19.80
CA ARG A 43 10.31 16.22 21.03
C ARG A 43 11.06 15.63 22.22
N ALA A 44 11.04 14.30 22.38
CA ALA A 44 11.78 13.64 23.45
C ALA A 44 13.30 13.87 23.35
N ALA A 45 13.83 13.89 22.13
CA ALA A 45 15.25 14.11 21.84
C ALA A 45 15.73 15.54 22.12
N GLN A 46 14.83 16.54 22.23
CA GLN A 46 15.21 17.91 22.61
C GLN A 46 15.81 17.98 24.02
N ASN A 47 15.48 17.03 24.89
CA ASN A 47 15.98 16.96 26.26
C ASN A 47 17.26 16.12 26.40
N TRP A 48 17.82 15.62 25.30
CA TRP A 48 19.02 14.78 25.31
C TRP A 48 20.27 15.63 25.05
N GLU A 49 21.18 15.72 26.02
CA GLU A 49 22.43 16.49 25.88
C GLU A 49 23.58 15.68 25.26
N GLY A 50 24.44 16.38 24.50
CA GLY A 50 25.78 15.91 24.10
C GLY A 50 25.80 14.73 23.12
N GLN A 51 26.10 13.54 23.63
CA GLN A 51 26.36 12.33 22.83
C GLN A 51 25.07 11.65 22.31
N ALA A 52 23.96 11.85 23.02
CA ALA A 52 22.67 11.29 22.65
C ALA A 52 22.03 11.99 21.44
N HIS A 53 22.41 13.25 21.16
CA HIS A 53 21.94 14.00 20.01
C HIS A 53 22.48 13.44 18.68
N GLU A 54 23.76 13.05 18.65
CA GLU A 54 24.41 12.49 17.47
C GLU A 54 23.92 11.06 17.15
N ALA A 55 23.71 10.25 18.20
CA ALA A 55 23.05 8.95 18.10
C ALA A 55 21.60 9.08 17.59
N TYR A 56 20.86 10.07 18.09
CA TYR A 56 19.51 10.37 17.63
C TYR A 56 19.49 10.76 16.14
N ALA A 57 20.40 11.63 15.68
CA ALA A 57 20.46 12.02 14.27
C ALA A 57 20.64 10.82 13.33
N THR A 58 21.47 9.86 13.73
CA THR A 58 21.65 8.60 12.97
C THR A 58 20.37 7.77 12.95
N LYS A 59 19.74 7.56 14.12
CA LYS A 59 18.50 6.78 14.24
C LYS A 59 17.30 7.44 13.54
N GLN A 60 17.26 8.76 13.53
CA GLN A 60 16.25 9.53 12.81
C GLN A 60 16.35 9.30 11.30
N ARG A 61 17.57 9.20 10.76
CA ARG A 61 17.79 8.92 9.34
C ARG A 61 17.35 7.50 8.98
N ASP A 62 17.71 6.51 9.81
CA ASP A 62 17.30 5.11 9.63
C ASP A 62 15.77 4.95 9.73
N TRP A 63 15.13 5.68 10.66
CA TRP A 63 13.68 5.75 10.79
C TRP A 63 13.03 6.25 9.49
N ASN A 64 13.47 7.40 8.99
CA ASN A 64 12.92 7.99 7.77
C ASN A 64 13.04 7.02 6.57
N ASN A 65 14.19 6.35 6.44
CA ASN A 65 14.40 5.35 5.39
C ASN A 65 13.45 4.17 5.52
N THR A 66 13.27 3.65 6.74
CA THR A 66 12.37 2.53 7.02
C THR A 66 10.92 2.89 6.75
N ALA A 67 10.47 4.05 7.24
CA ALA A 67 9.12 4.55 7.04
C ALA A 67 8.80 4.70 5.54
N SER A 68 9.71 5.32 4.78
CA SER A 68 9.57 5.47 3.33
C SER A 68 9.52 4.13 2.61
N SER A 69 10.32 3.15 3.03
CA SER A 69 10.36 1.80 2.44
C SER A 69 9.05 1.04 2.67
N VAL A 70 8.51 1.11 3.90
CA VAL A 70 7.23 0.49 4.25
C VAL A 70 6.08 1.09 3.45
N HIS A 71 6.00 2.43 3.37
CA HIS A 71 4.99 3.10 2.55
C HIS A 71 5.10 2.70 1.07
N THR A 72 6.32 2.69 0.51
CA THR A 72 6.56 2.28 -0.88
C THR A 72 6.10 0.85 -1.13
N SER A 73 6.40 -0.07 -0.22
CA SER A 73 6.02 -1.49 -0.33
C SER A 73 4.50 -1.65 -0.30
N LEU A 74 3.79 -0.91 0.55
CA LEU A 74 2.32 -0.94 0.61
C LEU A 74 1.68 -0.37 -0.66
N MET A 75 2.24 0.70 -1.22
CA MET A 75 1.80 1.25 -2.51
C MET A 75 2.00 0.26 -3.66
N GLN A 76 3.13 -0.47 -3.67
CA GLN A 76 3.38 -1.52 -4.64
C GLN A 76 2.38 -2.68 -4.50
N ILE A 77 2.05 -3.09 -3.27
CA ILE A 77 1.03 -4.11 -3.01
C ILE A 77 -0.34 -3.64 -3.48
N ALA A 78 -0.73 -2.40 -3.16
CA ALA A 78 -1.99 -1.82 -3.62
C ALA A 78 -2.10 -1.81 -5.15
N GLN A 79 -1.00 -1.45 -5.83
CA GLN A 79 -0.91 -1.47 -7.29
C GLN A 79 -1.03 -2.89 -7.85
N ALA A 80 -0.31 -3.86 -7.29
CA ALA A 80 -0.38 -5.26 -7.71
C ALA A 80 -1.80 -5.85 -7.55
N VAL A 81 -2.48 -5.52 -6.44
CA VAL A 81 -3.88 -5.92 -6.22
C VAL A 81 -4.81 -5.25 -7.23
N ALA A 82 -4.59 -3.98 -7.55
CA ALA A 82 -5.35 -3.28 -8.57
C ALA A 82 -5.11 -3.84 -9.99
N GLU A 83 -3.90 -4.27 -10.32
CA GLU A 83 -3.50 -4.84 -11.62
C GLU A 83 -3.94 -6.30 -11.83
N ALA A 84 -4.10 -7.07 -10.75
CA ALA A 84 -4.64 -8.43 -10.81
C ALA A 84 -6.08 -8.48 -11.34
N GLY A 85 -6.85 -7.40 -11.20
CA GLY A 85 -8.19 -7.25 -11.79
C GLY A 85 -8.19 -7.18 -13.33
N PRO A 86 -7.52 -6.19 -13.96
CA PRO A 86 -7.50 -6.02 -15.41
C PRO A 86 -6.71 -7.09 -16.17
N THR A 87 -5.74 -7.77 -15.56
CA THR A 87 -4.99 -8.86 -16.21
C THR A 87 -5.92 -10.00 -16.65
N TYR A 88 -7.02 -10.23 -15.91
CA TYR A 88 -8.06 -11.18 -16.32
C TYR A 88 -8.79 -10.74 -17.60
N ARG A 89 -9.10 -9.44 -17.79
CA ARG A 89 -9.72 -8.95 -19.03
C ARG A 89 -8.82 -9.15 -20.25
N ALA A 90 -7.51 -8.89 -20.14
CA ALA A 90 -6.62 -9.04 -21.28
C ALA A 90 -6.42 -10.52 -21.69
N GLY A 91 -6.39 -11.42 -20.70
CA GLY A 91 -6.32 -12.87 -20.94
C GLY A 91 -7.62 -13.43 -21.52
N ASP A 92 -8.77 -13.07 -20.95
CA ASP A 92 -10.08 -13.60 -21.35
C ASP A 92 -10.58 -12.98 -22.66
N HIS A 93 -10.32 -11.69 -22.91
CA HIS A 93 -10.69 -11.04 -24.17
C HIS A 93 -9.79 -11.47 -25.34
N LYS A 94 -8.53 -11.85 -25.08
CA LYS A 94 -7.69 -12.54 -26.07
C LYS A 94 -8.20 -13.96 -26.33
N ALA A 95 -8.52 -14.73 -25.29
CA ALA A 95 -9.05 -16.09 -25.44
C ALA A 95 -10.41 -16.11 -26.18
N ALA A 96 -11.32 -15.19 -25.87
CA ALA A 96 -12.61 -15.04 -26.54
C ALA A 96 -12.47 -14.59 -28.00
N GLY A 97 -11.41 -13.86 -28.36
CA GLY A 97 -11.08 -13.52 -29.75
C GLY A 97 -10.55 -14.68 -30.58
N TYR A 98 -10.11 -15.78 -29.96
CA TYR A 98 -9.69 -17.01 -30.65
C TYR A 98 -10.85 -18.00 -30.90
N PHE A 99 -12.05 -17.73 -30.37
CA PHE A 99 -13.24 -18.58 -30.53
C PHE A 99 -14.35 -17.95 -31.38
N GLN A 100 -14.01 -17.05 -32.31
CA GLN A 100 -14.89 -16.62 -33.41
C GLN A 100 -14.50 -17.26 -34.73
#